data_AF-A0A3G6MKY8-F1
#
_entry.id   AF-A0A3G6MKY8-F1
#
_cell.length_a   1.000
_cell.length_b   1.000
_cell.length_c   1.000
_cell.angle_alpha   90.00
_cell.angle_beta   90.00
_cell.angle_gamma   90.00
#
_symmetry.space_group_name_H-M   'P 1'
#
loop_
_entity.id
_entity.type
_entity.pdbx_description
1 polymer ?
#
loop_
_entity_poly.entity_id
_entity_poly.type
_entity_poly.pdbx_seq_one_letter_code
_entity_poly.pdbx_strand_id
1 'polypeptide(L)'
;MSDRRKQRTKRILQSTNRNRSLLRSARRASENSQRISRALGISYEVIRDGKIYRIEGSTTTEIGNISKIVTEKTGLKKGSKIHL
;
A
#
# COMPACT_ATOMS: atom_id res chain seq x y z
N MET A 1 -23.67 -28.62 -8.09
CA MET A 1 -22.25 -28.18 -8.27
C MET A 1 -22.09 -26.79 -8.92
N SER A 2 -23.06 -26.28 -9.71
CA SER A 2 -23.00 -24.99 -10.43
C SER A 2 -23.02 -23.74 -9.52
N ASP A 3 -23.84 -23.72 -8.46
CA ASP A 3 -24.06 -22.49 -7.67
C ASP A 3 -22.89 -22.08 -6.79
N ARG A 4 -22.11 -23.03 -6.26
CA ARG A 4 -20.90 -22.71 -5.48
C ARG A 4 -19.86 -21.97 -6.31
N ARG A 5 -19.72 -22.30 -7.60
CA ARG A 5 -18.82 -21.60 -8.52
C ARG A 5 -19.32 -20.17 -8.78
N LYS A 6 -20.62 -20.00 -9.05
CA LYS A 6 -21.24 -18.67 -9.26
C LYS A 6 -21.12 -17.76 -8.03
N GLN A 7 -21.33 -18.30 -6.81
CA GLN A 7 -21.16 -17.56 -5.57
C GLN A 7 -19.70 -17.14 -5.33
N ARG A 8 -18.73 -18.01 -5.64
CA ARG A 8 -17.30 -17.70 -5.52
C ARG A 8 -16.90 -16.56 -6.46
N THR A 9 -17.32 -16.59 -7.72
CA THR A 9 -17.03 -15.51 -8.69
C THR A 9 -17.65 -14.18 -8.27
N LYS A 10 -18.90 -14.17 -7.77
CA LYS A 10 -19.53 -12.95 -7.21
C LYS A 10 -18.73 -12.34 -6.05
N ARG A 11 -18.24 -13.17 -5.12
CA ARG A 11 -17.42 -12.68 -4.00
C ARG A 11 -16.09 -12.08 -4.46
N ILE A 12 -15.43 -12.72 -5.44
CA ILE A 12 -14.19 -12.20 -6.03
C ILE A 12 -14.46 -10.83 -6.67
N LEU A 13 -15.47 -10.72 -7.53
CA LEU A 13 -15.83 -9.45 -8.19
C LEU A 13 -16.18 -8.35 -7.18
N GLN A 14 -16.95 -8.66 -6.13
CA GLN A 14 -17.25 -7.71 -5.06
C GLN A 14 -15.99 -7.29 -4.30
N SER A 15 -15.08 -8.22 -4.01
CA SER A 15 -13.78 -7.91 -3.41
C SER A 15 -12.93 -7.03 -4.32
N THR A 16 -12.87 -7.30 -5.62
CA THR A 16 -12.14 -6.48 -6.59
C THR A 16 -12.71 -5.06 -6.67
N ASN A 17 -14.04 -4.91 -6.68
CA ASN A 17 -14.71 -3.61 -6.70
C ASN A 17 -14.52 -2.83 -5.40
N ARG A 18 -14.60 -3.49 -4.23
CA ARG A 18 -14.25 -2.88 -2.94
C ARG A 18 -12.81 -2.42 -2.93
N ASN A 19 -11.87 -3.24 -3.41
CA ASN A 19 -10.46 -2.88 -3.51
C ASN A 19 -10.25 -1.66 -4.42
N ARG A 20 -10.94 -1.56 -5.57
CA ARG A 20 -10.90 -0.37 -6.42
C ARG A 20 -11.42 0.88 -5.71
N SER A 21 -12.52 0.76 -4.97
CA SER A 21 -13.07 1.86 -4.17
C SER A 21 -12.09 2.31 -3.08
N LEU A 22 -11.50 1.36 -2.35
CA LEU A 22 -10.51 1.63 -1.30
C LEU A 22 -9.25 2.29 -1.87
N LEU A 23 -8.72 1.79 -2.99
CA LEU A 23 -7.57 2.39 -3.68
C LEU A 23 -7.86 3.83 -4.10
N ARG A 24 -9.05 4.11 -4.64
CA ARG A 24 -9.46 5.47 -5.01
C ARG A 24 -9.60 6.38 -3.80
N SER A 25 -10.19 5.90 -2.71
CA SER A 25 -10.31 6.65 -1.46
C SER A 25 -8.94 6.95 -0.85
N ALA A 26 -8.04 5.96 -0.80
CA ALA A 26 -6.67 6.14 -0.31
C ALA A 26 -5.89 7.14 -1.17
N ARG A 27 -6.02 7.07 -2.50
CA ARG A 27 -5.40 8.03 -3.42
C ARG A 27 -5.89 9.45 -3.17
N ARG A 28 -7.21 9.65 -3.06
CA ARG A 28 -7.79 10.97 -2.75
C ARG A 28 -7.33 11.51 -1.41
N ALA A 29 -7.30 10.67 -0.37
CA ALA A 29 -6.81 11.06 0.93
C ALA A 29 -5.34 11.50 0.87
N SER A 30 -4.48 10.73 0.17
CA SER A 30 -3.08 11.07 -0.03
C SER A 30 -2.89 12.40 -0.78
N GLU A 31 -3.59 12.56 -1.92
CA GLU A 31 -3.53 13.81 -2.71
C GLU A 31 -4.01 15.02 -1.91
N ASN A 32 -5.07 14.87 -1.12
CA ASN A 32 -5.58 15.93 -0.25
C ASN A 32 -4.60 16.28 0.87
N SER A 33 -4.01 15.30 1.56
CA SER A 33 -2.99 15.55 2.57
C SER A 33 -1.80 16.31 2.00
N GLN A 34 -1.29 15.90 0.82
CA GLN A 34 -0.19 16.62 0.16
C GLN A 34 -0.54 18.07 -0.17
N ARG A 35 -1.77 18.32 -0.66
CA ARG A 35 -2.23 19.69 -0.96
C ARG A 35 -2.29 20.54 0.29
N ILE A 36 -2.83 20.01 1.38
CA ILE A 36 -2.93 20.71 2.66
C ILE A 36 -1.54 21.00 3.23
N SER A 37 -0.64 20.01 3.25
CA SER A 37 0.74 20.20 3.70
C SER A 37 1.46 21.29 2.91
N ARG A 38 1.33 21.29 1.58
CA ARG A 38 1.90 22.36 0.73
C ARG A 38 1.32 23.74 1.03
N ALA A 39 -0.01 23.83 1.21
CA ALA A 39 -0.67 25.09 1.53
C ALA A 39 -0.25 25.65 2.90
N LEU A 40 0.02 24.76 3.87
CA LEU A 40 0.46 25.12 5.22
C LEU A 40 1.98 25.23 5.37
N GLY A 41 2.77 24.93 4.33
CA GLY A 41 4.23 24.91 4.41
C GLY A 41 4.81 23.82 5.31
N ILE A 42 4.04 22.76 5.58
CA ILE A 42 4.46 21.65 6.46
C ILE A 42 5.16 20.58 5.62
N SER A 43 6.25 20.03 6.17
CA SER A 43 6.96 18.93 5.54
C SER A 43 6.12 17.64 5.51
N TYR A 44 6.29 16.83 4.47
CA TYR A 44 5.55 15.58 4.33
C TYR A 44 6.35 14.53 3.57
N GLU A 45 5.96 13.26 3.74
CA GLU A 45 6.65 12.13 3.15
C GLU A 45 5.81 11.48 2.05
N VAL A 46 6.45 11.05 0.97
CA VAL A 46 5.83 10.36 -0.16
C VAL A 46 6.61 9.13 -0.55
N ILE A 47 5.88 8.07 -0.87
CA ILE A 47 6.46 6.84 -1.39
C ILE A 47 6.37 6.87 -2.91
N ARG A 48 7.50 6.70 -3.59
CA ARG A 48 7.58 6.63 -5.06
C ARG A 48 8.65 5.62 -5.47
N ASP A 49 8.30 4.71 -6.37
CA ASP A 49 9.22 3.70 -6.94
C ASP A 49 9.94 2.87 -5.87
N GLY A 50 9.24 2.53 -4.78
CA GLY A 50 9.79 1.78 -3.66
C GLY A 50 10.64 2.62 -2.70
N LYS A 51 10.87 3.90 -2.97
CA LYS A 51 11.63 4.81 -2.11
C LYS A 51 10.74 5.76 -1.34
N ILE A 52 11.23 6.26 -0.21
CA ILE A 52 10.58 7.26 0.63
C ILE A 52 11.30 8.59 0.43
N TYR A 53 10.55 9.61 0.05
CA TYR A 53 11.05 10.98 -0.12
C TYR A 53 10.37 11.89 0.90
N ARG A 54 11.15 12.78 1.51
CA ARG A 54 10.66 13.90 2.32
C ARG A 54 10.65 15.15 1.46
N ILE A 55 9.53 15.88 1.49
CA ILE A 55 9.33 17.13 0.76
C ILE A 55 9.23 18.26 1.77
N GLU A 56 10.10 19.25 1.60
CA GLU A 56 10.24 20.45 2.44
C GLU A 56 10.26 21.68 1.53
N GLY A 57 9.08 22.30 1.34
CA GLY A 57 8.91 23.38 0.38
C GLY A 57 9.21 22.93 -1.05
N SER A 58 10.25 23.49 -1.66
CA SER A 58 10.77 23.11 -2.99
C SER A 58 11.78 21.98 -2.95
N THR A 59 12.26 21.59 -1.76
CA THR A 59 13.31 20.60 -1.58
C THR A 59 12.71 19.21 -1.51
N THR A 60 13.32 18.24 -2.20
CA THR A 60 12.94 16.83 -2.13
C THR A 60 14.17 16.01 -1.78
N THR A 61 14.10 15.25 -0.69
CA THR A 61 15.21 14.46 -0.16
C THR A 61 14.79 13.00 -0.06
N GLU A 62 15.57 12.08 -0.63
CA GLU A 62 15.38 10.65 -0.39
C GLU A 62 15.82 10.31 1.04
N ILE A 63 14.91 9.73 1.84
CA ILE A 63 15.17 9.42 3.26
C ILE A 63 15.20 7.93 3.55
N GLY A 64 14.79 7.09 2.59
CA GLY A 64 14.78 5.66 2.79
C GLY A 64 14.30 4.87 1.60
N ASN A 65 14.45 3.55 1.70
CA ASN A 65 13.99 2.59 0.72
C ASN A 65 13.10 1.55 1.40
N ILE A 66 12.00 1.19 0.75
CA ILE A 66 11.10 0.12 1.18
C ILE A 66 11.68 -1.19 0.65
N SER A 67 12.55 -1.80 1.44
CA SER A 67 12.95 -3.17 1.21
C SER A 67 11.82 -4.12 1.64
N LYS A 68 11.51 -5.10 0.81
CA LYS A 68 10.74 -6.25 1.30
C LYS A 68 11.63 -7.00 2.27
N ILE A 69 11.06 -7.44 3.39
CA ILE A 69 11.72 -8.38 4.28
C ILE A 69 11.96 -9.67 3.48
N VAL A 70 13.22 -9.93 3.14
CA VAL A 70 13.65 -11.21 2.58
C VAL A 70 13.89 -12.13 3.77
N THR A 71 12.87 -12.89 4.18
CA THR A 71 13.07 -13.95 5.17
C THR A 71 13.63 -15.18 4.49
N GLU A 72 14.69 -15.74 5.08
CA GLU A 72 15.23 -17.02 4.64
C GLU A 72 14.20 -18.10 4.94
N LYS A 73 13.74 -18.80 3.89
CA LYS A 73 12.71 -19.84 4.00
C LYS A 73 13.28 -21.25 4.09
N THR A 74 14.61 -21.35 4.22
CA THR A 74 15.32 -22.62 4.32
C THR A 74 14.84 -23.35 5.59
N GLY A 75 14.39 -24.60 5.44
CA GLY A 75 13.91 -25.43 6.55
C GLY A 75 12.46 -25.20 7.02
N LEU A 76 11.71 -24.25 6.46
CA LEU A 76 10.30 -24.04 6.84
C LEU A 76 9.39 -25.16 6.30
N LYS A 77 8.72 -25.88 7.20
CA LYS A 77 7.70 -26.88 6.85
C LYS A 77 6.31 -26.22 6.81
N LYS A 78 5.36 -26.86 6.12
CA LYS A 78 3.96 -26.41 6.11
C LYS A 78 3.44 -26.32 7.54
N GLY A 79 3.01 -25.14 7.97
CA GLY A 79 2.50 -24.88 9.32
C GLY A 79 3.48 -24.18 10.27
N SER A 80 4.73 -23.94 9.86
CA SER A 80 5.68 -23.14 10.63
C SER A 80 5.21 -21.69 10.75
N LYS A 81 5.39 -21.09 11.94
CA LYS A 81 5.11 -19.68 12.22
C LYS A 81 6.44 -18.93 12.35
N ILE A 82 6.57 -17.84 11.60
CA ILE A 82 7.71 -16.93 11.71
C ILE A 82 7.32 -15.88 12.76
N HIS A 83 8.13 -15.75 13.81
CA HIS A 83 8.09 -14.58 14.70
C HIS A 83 9.21 -13.64 14.30
N LEU A 84 8.88 -12.36 14.19
CA LEU A 84 9.78 -11.24 13.89
C LEU A 84 10.04 -10.45 15.17
#